data_AF-A0A7L4NM37-F1
#
_entry.id   AF-A0A7L4NM37-F1
#
_cell.length_a   1.000
_cell.length_b   1.000
_cell.length_c   1.000
_cell.angle_alpha   90.00
_cell.angle_beta   90.00
_cell.angle_gamma   90.00
#
_symmetry.space_group_name_H-M   'P 1'
#
loop_
_entity.id
_entity.type
_entity.pdbx_description
1 polymer ?
#
loop_
_entity_poly.entity_id
_entity_poly.type
_entity_poly.pdbx_seq_one_letter_code
_entity_poly.pdbx_strand_id
1 'polypeptide(L)'
;LLVTSFVFSLFSDVAPFIEFLKSIQDGTIVLMGTYDDGATKLNEEARKLISELGSTSITNLGFRDNWVFCGGKGIKTKSPFEQ
;
A
#
# COMPACT_ATOMS: atom_id res chain seq x y z
N LEU A 1 12.18 7.96 -15.94
CA LEU A 1 11.13 7.48 -15.02
C LEU A 1 11.42 6.00 -14.76
N LEU A 2 11.85 5.63 -13.56
CA LEU A 2 11.99 4.22 -13.20
C LEU A 2 10.60 3.67 -12.87
N VAL A 3 10.20 2.57 -13.51
CA VAL A 3 8.93 1.90 -13.23
C VAL A 3 9.27 0.51 -12.72
N THR A 4 8.77 0.16 -11.54
CA THR A 4 8.95 -1.15 -10.90
C THR A 4 7.59 -1.72 -10.53
N SER A 5 7.38 -3.02 -10.75
CA SER A 5 6.15 -3.73 -10.40
C SER A 5 6.47 -4.95 -9.54
N PHE A 6 5.75 -5.12 -8.43
CA PHE A 6 5.89 -6.24 -7.52
C PHE A 6 4.51 -6.76 -7.09
N VAL A 7 4.44 -8.03 -6.72
CA VAL A 7 3.26 -8.65 -6.10
C VAL A 7 3.69 -9.27 -4.79
N PHE A 8 3.01 -8.93 -3.70
CA PHE A 8 3.29 -9.46 -2.36
C PHE A 8 2.12 -10.35 -1.92
N SER A 9 2.41 -11.57 -1.49
CA SER A 9 1.39 -12.46 -0.93
C SER A 9 1.12 -12.10 0.52
N LEU A 10 -0.06 -11.56 0.80
CA LEU A 10 -0.49 -11.17 2.15
C LEU A 10 -1.15 -12.31 2.94
N PHE A 11 -0.88 -13.55 2.53
CA PHE A 11 -1.08 -14.76 3.33
C PHE A 11 0.23 -15.24 4.01
N SER A 12 1.38 -14.78 3.52
CA SER A 12 2.72 -15.18 4.00
C SER A 12 3.35 -14.09 4.88
N ASP A 13 4.68 -13.99 4.87
CA ASP A 13 5.41 -12.97 5.62
C ASP A 13 5.23 -11.57 5.00
N VAL A 14 4.96 -10.58 5.86
CA VAL A 14 4.75 -9.18 5.50
C VAL A 14 6.07 -8.39 5.43
N ALA A 15 7.16 -8.92 6.00
CA ALA A 15 8.45 -8.21 6.08
C ALA A 15 8.98 -7.71 4.72
N PRO A 16 8.99 -8.52 3.62
CA PRO A 16 9.47 -8.04 2.32
C PRO A 16 8.64 -6.87 1.77
N PHE A 17 7.34 -6.84 2.07
CA PHE A 17 6.46 -5.75 1.66
C PHE A 17 6.77 -4.46 2.43
N ILE A 18 7.02 -4.55 3.74
CA ILE A 18 7.42 -3.41 4.56
C ILE A 18 8.77 -2.85 4.10
N GLU A 19 9.74 -3.71 3.82
CA GLU A 19 11.05 -3.30 3.28
C GLU A 19 10.90 -2.56 1.95
N PHE A 20 10.06 -3.08 1.05
CA PHE A 20 9.72 -2.40 -0.19
C PHE A 20 9.11 -1.02 0.06
N LEU A 21 8.08 -0.91 0.91
CA LEU A 21 7.42 0.37 1.23
C LEU A 21 8.40 1.43 1.77
N LYS A 22 9.38 1.01 2.60
CA LYS A 22 10.44 1.88 3.14
C LYS A 22 11.44 2.35 2.08
N SER A 23 11.64 1.57 1.02
CA SER A 23 12.57 1.90 -0.06
C SER A 23 12.03 2.94 -1.06
N ILE A 24 10.72 3.20 -1.04
CA ILE A 24 10.06 4.14 -1.97
C ILE A 24 10.58 5.56 -1.72
N GLN A 25 11.12 6.18 -2.77
CA GLN A 25 11.68 7.53 -2.73
C GLN A 25 10.59 8.60 -2.81
N ASP A 26 10.82 9.75 -2.17
CA ASP A 26 9.93 10.92 -2.25
C ASP A 26 9.65 11.33 -3.71
N GLY A 27 8.41 11.74 -3.99
CA GLY A 27 7.96 12.09 -5.34
C GLY A 27 7.57 10.89 -6.22
N THR A 28 7.74 9.66 -5.75
CA THR A 28 7.29 8.44 -6.46
C THR A 28 5.77 8.31 -6.43
N ILE A 29 5.16 8.11 -7.59
CA ILE A 29 3.75 7.71 -7.72
C ILE A 29 3.64 6.22 -7.40
N VAL A 30 2.68 5.84 -6.56
CA VAL A 30 2.47 4.46 -6.13
C VAL A 30 1.06 4.03 -6.49
N LEU A 31 0.96 2.96 -7.29
CA LEU A 31 -0.29 2.31 -7.62
C LEU A 31 -0.35 0.96 -6.89
N MET A 32 -1.46 0.69 -6.23
CA MET A 32 -1.73 -0.58 -5.55
C MET A 32 -3.11 -1.11 -5.92
N GLY A 33 -3.24 -2.42 -5.95
CA GLY A 33 -4.50 -3.11 -6.13
C GLY A 33 -4.46 -4.45 -5.41
N THR A 34 -5.57 -4.89 -4.83
CA THR A 34 -5.68 -6.20 -4.19
C THR A 34 -6.04 -7.29 -5.21
N TYR A 35 -5.67 -8.53 -4.87
CA TYR A 35 -6.11 -9.73 -5.58
C TYR A 35 -6.30 -10.87 -4.59
N ASP A 36 -7.49 -11.50 -4.60
CA ASP A 36 -8.01 -12.45 -3.59
C ASP A 36 -8.08 -11.85 -2.19
N ASP A 37 -6.95 -11.71 -1.49
CA ASP A 37 -6.88 -11.10 -0.18
C ASP A 37 -5.63 -10.24 0.00
N GLY A 38 -5.87 -8.96 0.32
CA GLY A 38 -4.84 -7.97 0.57
C GLY A 38 -4.66 -7.57 2.03
N ALA A 39 -5.30 -8.26 2.99
CA ALA A 39 -5.42 -7.74 4.35
C ALA A 39 -4.94 -8.68 5.46
N THR A 40 -4.99 -10.01 5.29
CA THR A 40 -4.83 -10.96 6.40
C THR A 40 -3.53 -10.79 7.18
N LYS A 41 -2.43 -10.43 6.51
CA LYS A 41 -1.10 -10.24 7.14
C LYS A 41 -0.68 -8.78 7.29
N LEU A 42 -1.54 -7.82 6.95
CA LEU A 42 -1.23 -6.41 7.19
C LEU A 42 -1.19 -6.11 8.69
N ASN A 43 0.00 -5.75 9.17
CA ASN A 43 0.20 -5.26 10.53
C ASN A 43 0.08 -3.72 10.60
N GLU A 44 0.17 -3.17 11.82
CA GLU A 44 0.06 -1.73 12.06
C GLU A 44 1.13 -0.92 11.30
N GLU A 45 2.35 -1.45 11.17
CA GLU A 45 3.43 -0.78 10.46
C GLU A 45 3.16 -0.67 8.96
N ALA A 46 2.77 -1.79 8.31
CA ALA A 46 2.44 -1.79 6.89
C ALA A 46 1.27 -0.84 6.61
N ARG A 47 0.22 -0.86 7.43
CA ARG A 47 -0.93 0.04 7.30
C ARG A 47 -0.51 1.50 7.46
N LYS A 48 0.32 1.82 8.45
CA LYS A 48 0.85 3.17 8.65
C LYS A 48 1.64 3.66 7.43
N LEU A 49 2.56 2.84 6.91
CA LEU A 49 3.38 3.19 5.76
C LEU A 49 2.54 3.47 4.51
N ILE A 50 1.46 2.71 4.29
CA ILE A 50 0.54 2.94 3.17
C ILE A 50 -0.32 4.18 3.41
N SER A 51 -0.77 4.44 4.64
CA SER A 51 -1.47 5.68 5.01
C SER A 51 -0.60 6.92 4.75
N GLU A 52 0.71 6.84 4.99
CA GLU A 52 1.67 7.92 4.67
C GLU A 52 1.81 8.18 3.16
N LEU A 53 1.39 7.25 2.30
CA LEU A 53 1.29 7.46 0.85
C LEU A 53 -0.03 8.15 0.44
N GLY A 54 -0.93 8.39 1.39
CA GLY A 54 -2.20 9.09 1.21
C GLY A 54 -3.45 8.21 1.31
N SER A 55 -3.32 6.92 1.62
CA SER A 55 -4.48 6.03 1.76
C SER A 55 -5.27 6.31 3.05
N THR A 56 -6.59 6.20 2.96
CA THR A 56 -7.50 6.22 4.11
C THR A 56 -8.19 4.89 4.35
N SER A 57 -8.39 4.07 3.31
CA SER A 57 -9.06 2.78 3.44
C SER A 57 -8.14 1.71 4.05
N ILE A 58 -6.82 1.83 3.88
CA ILE A 58 -5.86 0.81 4.35
C ILE A 58 -5.89 0.58 5.86
N THR A 59 -6.35 1.54 6.66
CA THR A 59 -6.47 1.35 8.12
C THR A 59 -7.57 0.35 8.48
N ASN A 60 -8.60 0.24 7.64
CA ASN A 60 -9.78 -0.60 7.87
C ASN A 60 -9.88 -1.78 6.90
N LEU A 61 -8.98 -1.88 5.91
CA LEU A 61 -9.00 -2.93 4.90
C LEU A 61 -9.01 -4.33 5.55
N GLY A 62 -10.06 -5.09 5.26
CA GLY A 62 -10.37 -6.40 5.82
C GLY A 62 -10.18 -7.55 4.84
N PHE A 63 -10.39 -8.77 5.34
CA PHE A 63 -10.23 -10.00 4.58
C PHE A 63 -11.05 -9.97 3.29
N ARG A 64 -10.35 -10.10 2.15
CA ARG A 64 -10.93 -10.09 0.78
C ARG A 64 -11.64 -8.82 0.34
N ASP A 65 -11.39 -7.70 1.01
CA ASP A 65 -11.83 -6.43 0.47
C ASP A 65 -11.09 -6.14 -0.84
N ASN A 66 -11.86 -5.77 -1.87
CA ASN A 66 -11.29 -5.22 -3.10
C ASN A 66 -10.89 -3.77 -2.82
N TRP A 67 -9.68 -3.41 -3.21
CA TRP A 67 -9.16 -2.07 -3.00
C TRP A 67 -8.20 -1.71 -4.12
N VAL A 68 -8.36 -0.49 -4.64
CA VAL A 68 -7.46 0.13 -5.60
C VAL A 68 -7.07 1.51 -5.11
N PHE A 69 -5.80 1.84 -5.30
CA PHE A 69 -5.24 3.07 -4.76
C PHE A 69 -4.15 3.63 -5.67
N CYS A 70 -4.17 4.94 -5.82
CA CYS A 70 -3.10 5.70 -6.45
C CYS A 70 -2.69 6.84 -5.51
N GLY A 71 -1.48 6.82 -4.99
CA GLY A 71 -0.95 7.83 -4.08
C GLY A 71 0.49 8.18 -4.40
N GLY A 72 1.22 8.71 -3.42
CA GLY A 72 2.61 9.05 -3.63
C GLY A 72 3.38 9.34 -2.36
N LYS A 73 4.68 9.04 -2.39
CA LYS A 73 5.56 9.30 -1.25
C LYS A 73 5.80 10.81 -1.10
N GLY A 74 5.56 11.31 0.11
CA GLY A 74 5.69 12.73 0.45
C GLY A 74 4.41 13.54 0.28
N ILE A 75 3.28 12.91 -0.10
CA ILE A 75 1.97 13.57 -0.15
C ILE A 75 1.61 14.19 1.22
N LYS A 76 0.97 15.35 1.20
CA LYS A 76 0.56 16.07 2.43
C LYS A 76 -0.95 16.06 2.67
N THR A 77 -1.68 15.35 1.81
CA THR A 77 -3.12 15.22 1.82
C THR A 77 -3.52 13.76 1.68
N LYS A 78 -4.81 13.48 1.87
CA LYS A 78 -5.40 12.23 1.43
C LYS A 78 -5.35 12.16 -0.10
N SER A 79 -5.18 10.95 -0.65
CA SER A 79 -5.29 10.77 -2.09
C SER A 79 -6.76 10.94 -2.53
N PRO A 80 -7.03 11.64 -3.65
CA PRO A 80 -8.36 11.65 -4.26
C PRO A 80 -8.65 10.38 -5.08
N PHE A 81 -7.69 9.45 -5.20
CA PHE A 81 -7.78 8.25 -6.03
C PHE A 81 -7.70 6.98 -5.18
N GLU A 82 -8.83 6.60 -4.59
CA GLU A 82 -8.96 5.41 -3.75
C GLU A 82 -10.40 4.88 -3.83
N GLN A 83 -10.57 3.56 -4.00
CA GLN A 83 -11.85 2.85 -3.89
C GLN A 83 -11.65 1.47 -3.27
#